data_AF-A0A9Q2QMM6-F1
#
_entry.id   AF-A0A9Q2QMM6-F1
#
_cell.length_a   1.000
_cell.length_b   1.000
_cell.length_c   1.000
_cell.angle_alpha   90.00
_cell.angle_beta   90.00
_cell.angle_gamma   90.00
#
_symmetry.space_group_name_H-M   'P 1'
#
loop_
_entity.id
_entity.type
_entity.pdbx_description
1 polymer ?
#
loop_
_entity_poly.entity_id
_entity_poly.type
_entity_poly.pdbx_seq_one_letter_code
_entity_poly.pdbx_strand_id
1 'polypeptide(L)'
;MIIEYQDVNYKMLSKYMLNYHRLCDWYINRPHNINDLQYRNICDVVKGITAVYNDSSLLKQQVIKLTWWDKENLSDDVICDIIGIKQRALLRARTSILDRLASEIGYV
;
A
#
# COMPACT_ATOMS: atom_id res chain seq x y z
N MET A 1 5.42 17.30 -14.29
CA MET A 1 4.59 17.79 -13.17
C MET A 1 4.53 16.67 -12.15
N ILE A 2 5.43 16.73 -11.17
CA ILE A 2 5.55 15.76 -10.09
C ILE A 2 4.37 16.06 -9.16
N ILE A 3 3.37 15.19 -9.11
CA ILE A 3 2.41 15.24 -8.02
C ILE A 3 3.17 14.69 -6.82
N GLU A 4 3.78 15.61 -6.06
CA GLU A 4 4.23 15.30 -4.72
C GLU A 4 3.02 14.75 -3.95
N TYR A 5 3.21 13.61 -3.29
CA TYR A 5 2.31 13.07 -2.27
C TYR A 5 2.19 14.06 -1.10
N GLN A 6 1.64 15.27 -1.31
CA GLN A 6 1.61 16.36 -0.32
C GLN A 6 0.54 16.16 0.75
N ASP A 7 -0.41 15.25 0.54
CA ASP A 7 -1.42 14.93 1.53
C ASP A 7 -0.85 13.94 2.56
N VAL A 8 -0.82 14.37 3.83
CA VAL A 8 -0.35 13.59 4.99
C VAL A 8 -1.00 12.20 5.03
N ASN A 9 -2.27 12.12 4.61
CA ASN A 9 -3.04 10.89 4.58
C ASN A 9 -2.45 9.88 3.59
N TYR A 10 -2.13 10.32 2.37
CA TYR A 10 -1.53 9.44 1.37
C TYR A 10 -0.11 8.99 1.75
N LYS A 11 0.68 9.83 2.42
CA LYS A 11 2.00 9.41 2.96
C LYS A 11 1.85 8.31 3.99
N MET A 12 0.88 8.43 4.89
CA MET A 12 0.62 7.43 5.93
C MET A 12 0.12 6.11 5.34
N LEU A 13 -0.83 6.15 4.41
CA LEU A 13 -1.33 4.96 3.71
C LEU A 13 -0.22 4.26 2.91
N SER A 14 0.61 5.03 2.20
CA SER A 14 1.78 4.49 1.49
C SER A 14 2.78 3.84 2.45
N LYS A 15 2.98 4.40 3.65
CA LYS A 15 3.81 3.80 4.69
C LYS A 15 3.23 2.47 5.19
N TYR A 16 1.91 2.33 5.32
CA TYR A 16 1.30 1.05 5.64
C TYR A 16 1.53 0.01 4.54
N MET A 17 1.36 0.40 3.26
CA MET A 17 1.65 -0.46 2.13
C MET A 17 3.10 -0.96 2.13
N LEU A 18 4.07 -0.06 2.37
CA LEU A 18 5.50 -0.40 2.47
C LEU A 18 5.80 -1.39 3.61
N ASN A 19 5.11 -1.24 4.74
CA ASN A 19 5.35 -2.06 5.93
C ASN A 19 4.47 -3.31 5.98
N TYR A 20 3.70 -3.60 4.92
CA TYR A 20 2.69 -4.68 4.91
C TYR A 20 3.23 -6.00 5.46
N HIS A 21 4.36 -6.50 4.96
CA HIS A 21 4.93 -7.78 5.40
C HIS A 21 5.29 -7.78 6.90
N ARG A 22 5.86 -6.69 7.41
CA ARG A 22 6.15 -6.55 8.84
C ARG A 22 4.86 -6.50 9.67
N LEU A 23 3.83 -5.83 9.16
CA LEU A 23 2.52 -5.79 9.81
C LEU A 23 1.88 -7.19 9.83
N CYS A 24 2.04 -8.00 8.78
CA CYS A 24 1.62 -9.41 8.77
C CYS A 24 2.34 -10.23 9.85
N ASP A 25 3.66 -10.04 10.03
CA ASP A 25 4.40 -10.71 11.10
C ASP A 25 3.85 -10.36 12.48
N TRP A 26 3.49 -9.09 12.69
CA TRP A 26 2.89 -8.62 13.94
C TRP A 26 1.44 -9.07 14.11
N TYR A 27 0.68 -9.21 13.03
CA TYR A 27 -0.67 -9.78 13.04
C TYR A 27 -0.64 -11.25 13.47
N ILE A 28 0.34 -12.04 13.00
CA ILE A 28 0.46 -13.45 13.35
C ILE A 28 1.02 -13.64 14.77
N ASN A 29 2.07 -12.91 15.13
CA ASN A 29 2.86 -13.19 16.33
C ASN A 29 2.60 -12.25 17.50
N ARG A 30 1.72 -11.24 17.34
CA ARG A 30 1.38 -10.18 18.31
C ARG A 30 2.53 -9.78 19.26
N PRO A 31 3.26 -8.68 18.99
CA PRO A 31 4.30 -8.20 19.88
C PRO A 31 3.83 -7.99 21.33
N HIS A 32 4.68 -8.34 22.31
CA HIS A 32 4.35 -8.18 23.73
C HIS A 32 4.23 -6.72 24.18
N ASN A 33 4.80 -5.78 23.43
CA ASN A 33 4.89 -4.37 23.78
C ASN A 33 3.79 -3.50 23.14
N ILE A 34 2.76 -4.09 22.52
CA ILE A 34 1.64 -3.35 21.94
C ILE A 34 0.34 -3.60 22.73
N ASN A 35 -0.43 -2.54 22.93
CA ASN A 35 -1.74 -2.64 23.58
C ASN A 35 -2.82 -3.12 22.59
N ASP A 36 -4.02 -3.41 23.10
CA ASP A 36 -5.12 -3.93 22.28
C ASP A 36 -5.57 -2.97 21.17
N LEU A 37 -5.53 -1.65 21.42
CA LEU A 37 -5.90 -0.65 20.42
C LEU A 37 -4.89 -0.64 19.26
N GLN A 38 -3.59 -0.65 19.58
CA GLN A 38 -2.53 -0.75 18.60
C GLN A 38 -2.61 -2.05 17.80
N TYR A 39 -2.90 -3.17 18.46
CA TYR A 39 -3.07 -4.46 17.80
C TYR A 39 -4.30 -4.48 16.88
N ARG A 40 -5.43 -3.89 17.31
CA ARG A 40 -6.62 -3.76 16.46
C ARG A 40 -6.31 -2.97 15.19
N ASN A 41 -5.59 -1.84 15.32
CA ASN A 41 -5.18 -1.06 14.15
C ASN A 41 -4.29 -1.87 13.19
N ILE A 42 -3.38 -2.71 13.71
CA ILE A 42 -2.57 -3.61 12.86
C ILE A 42 -3.48 -4.60 12.13
N CYS A 43 -4.42 -5.24 12.84
CA CYS A 43 -5.39 -6.16 12.24
C CYS A 43 -6.20 -5.51 11.11
N ASP A 44 -6.72 -4.30 11.35
CA ASP A 44 -7.55 -3.58 10.39
C ASP A 44 -6.73 -3.20 9.15
N VAL A 45 -5.50 -2.71 9.32
CA VAL A 45 -4.59 -2.37 8.22
C VAL A 45 -4.20 -3.62 7.41
N VAL A 46 -3.80 -4.71 8.07
CA VAL A 46 -3.40 -5.95 7.37
C VAL A 46 -4.56 -6.52 6.55
N LYS A 47 -5.77 -6.57 7.15
CA LYS A 47 -6.97 -7.04 6.44
C LYS A 47 -7.33 -6.12 5.29
N GLY A 48 -7.30 -4.80 5.50
CA GLY A 48 -7.57 -3.81 4.46
C GLY A 48 -6.63 -3.91 3.28
N ILE A 49 -5.31 -3.99 3.51
CA ILE A 49 -4.31 -4.16 2.44
C ILE A 49 -4.53 -5.50 1.70
N THR A 50 -4.82 -6.57 2.44
CA THR A 50 -5.09 -7.89 1.85
C THR A 50 -6.30 -7.84 0.92
N ALA A 51 -7.40 -7.21 1.37
CA ALA A 51 -8.60 -7.02 0.56
C ALA A 51 -8.31 -6.19 -0.69
N VAL A 52 -7.64 -5.03 -0.54
CA VAL A 52 -7.23 -4.17 -1.66
C VAL A 52 -6.43 -4.95 -2.71
N TYR A 53 -5.48 -5.77 -2.29
CA TYR A 53 -4.66 -6.56 -3.21
C TYR A 53 -5.49 -7.65 -3.92
N ASN A 54 -6.29 -8.42 -3.17
CA ASN A 54 -7.07 -9.53 -3.72
C ASN A 54 -8.15 -9.07 -4.70
N ASP A 55 -8.78 -7.93 -4.42
CA ASP A 55 -9.86 -7.36 -5.27
C ASP A 55 -9.31 -6.52 -6.43
N SER A 56 -8.00 -6.25 -6.44
CA SER A 56 -7.35 -5.48 -7.50
C SER A 56 -7.19 -6.29 -8.79
N SER A 57 -7.27 -5.59 -9.93
CA SER A 57 -6.89 -6.16 -11.22
C SER A 57 -5.42 -6.58 -11.25
N LEU A 58 -5.05 -7.48 -12.18
CA LEU A 58 -3.66 -7.94 -12.32
C LEU A 58 -2.66 -6.79 -12.44
N LEU A 59 -3.00 -5.76 -13.22
CA LEU A 59 -2.18 -4.55 -13.36
C LEU A 59 -1.97 -3.85 -12.02
N LYS A 60 -3.04 -3.66 -11.23
CA LYS A 60 -2.93 -3.03 -9.91
C LYS A 60 -2.16 -3.90 -8.92
N GLN A 61 -2.29 -5.23 -8.98
CA GLN A 61 -1.48 -6.14 -8.18
C GLN A 61 0.02 -6.04 -8.52
N GLN A 62 0.37 -5.90 -9.81
CA GLN A 62 1.74 -5.65 -10.24
C GLN A 62 2.26 -4.30 -9.74
N VAL A 63 1.45 -3.24 -9.88
CA VAL A 63 1.77 -1.91 -9.31
C VAL A 63 2.01 -2.02 -7.80
N ILE A 64 1.18 -2.78 -7.07
CA ILE A 64 1.33 -2.95 -5.62
C ILE A 64 2.69 -3.55 -5.29
N LYS A 65 3.02 -4.66 -5.93
CA LYS A 65 4.28 -5.37 -5.72
C LYS A 65 5.47 -4.47 -6.00
N LEU A 66 5.53 -3.91 -7.21
CA LEU A 66 6.69 -3.14 -7.67
C LEU A 66 6.84 -1.78 -6.98
N THR A 67 5.75 -1.19 -6.50
CA THR A 67 5.79 0.11 -5.80
C THR A 67 6.11 -0.03 -4.32
N TRP A 68 5.50 -1.01 -3.62
CA TRP A 68 5.53 -1.03 -2.15
C TRP A 68 6.14 -2.29 -1.53
N TRP A 69 6.15 -3.43 -2.20
CA TRP A 69 6.58 -4.69 -1.58
C TRP A 69 7.93 -5.19 -2.08
N ASP A 70 8.31 -4.77 -3.28
CA ASP A 70 9.63 -5.07 -3.82
C ASP A 70 10.71 -4.25 -3.09
N LYS A 71 11.84 -4.88 -2.83
CA LYS A 71 12.94 -4.30 -2.03
C LYS A 71 13.90 -3.48 -2.87
N GLU A 72 13.77 -3.52 -4.19
CA GLU A 72 14.71 -2.91 -5.12
C GLU A 72 14.56 -1.38 -5.25
N ASN A 73 13.57 -0.76 -4.59
CA ASN A 73 13.30 0.69 -4.67
C ASN A 73 13.32 1.19 -6.12
N LEU A 74 12.58 0.50 -6.99
CA LEU A 74 12.54 0.79 -8.42
C LEU A 74 12.02 2.20 -8.68
N SER A 75 12.62 2.88 -9.65
CA SER A 75 12.14 4.17 -10.12
C SER A 75 10.86 4.04 -10.95
N ASP A 76 10.08 5.12 -11.02
CA ASP A 76 8.79 5.12 -11.72
C ASP A 76 8.91 4.79 -13.20
N ASP A 77 10.00 5.19 -13.86
CA ASP A 77 10.31 4.83 -15.25
C ASP A 77 10.52 3.33 -15.40
N VAL A 78 11.32 2.70 -14.54
CA VAL A 78 11.56 1.25 -14.57
C VAL A 78 10.26 0.48 -14.31
N ILE A 79 9.45 0.91 -13.34
CA ILE A 79 8.14 0.28 -13.06
C ILE A 79 7.22 0.41 -14.28
N CYS A 80 7.20 1.58 -14.92
CA CYS A 80 6.41 1.81 -16.13
C CYS A 80 6.85 0.89 -17.27
N ASP A 81 8.16 0.72 -17.47
CA ASP A 81 8.72 -0.14 -18.51
C ASP A 81 8.43 -1.62 -18.26
N ILE A 82 8.57 -2.10 -17.01
CA ILE A 82 8.26 -3.48 -16.62
C ILE A 82 6.78 -3.80 -16.86
N ILE A 83 5.87 -2.90 -16.49
CA ILE A 83 4.42 -3.13 -16.60
C ILE A 83 3.92 -2.82 -18.04
N GLY A 84 4.64 -2.01 -18.81
CA GLY A 84 4.23 -1.52 -20.12
C GLY A 84 3.16 -0.41 -20.06
N ILE A 85 3.24 0.47 -19.06
CA ILE A 85 2.28 1.57 -18.86
C ILE A 85 2.99 2.93 -18.85
N LYS A 86 2.22 4.00 -19.10
CA LYS A 86 2.74 5.37 -18.98
C LYS A 86 2.74 5.83 -17.52
N GLN A 87 3.64 6.72 -17.13
CA GLN A 87 3.71 7.31 -15.77
C GLN A 87 2.37 7.86 -15.26
N ARG A 88 1.56 8.48 -16.13
CA ARG A 88 0.22 8.96 -15.75
C ARG A 88 -0.73 7.84 -15.32
N ALA A 89 -0.63 6.67 -15.96
CA ALA A 89 -1.42 5.50 -15.59
C ALA A 89 -0.92 4.88 -14.28
N LEU A 90 0.41 4.82 -14.08
CA LEU A 90 1.01 4.39 -12.82
C LEU A 90 0.53 5.26 -11.64
N LEU A 91 0.59 6.59 -11.81
CA LEU A 91 0.11 7.53 -10.79
C LEU A 91 -1.37 7.30 -10.45
N ARG A 92 -2.24 7.21 -11.46
CA ARG A 92 -3.68 6.96 -11.26
C ARG A 92 -3.94 5.62 -10.57
N ALA A 93 -3.18 4.58 -10.92
CA ALA A 93 -3.28 3.28 -10.27
C ALA A 93 -2.93 3.40 -8.78
N ARG A 94 -1.81 4.03 -8.44
CA ARG A 94 -1.38 4.23 -7.04
C ARG A 94 -2.39 5.04 -6.23
N THR A 95 -2.88 6.16 -6.76
CA THR A 95 -3.93 6.95 -6.10
C THR A 95 -5.17 6.11 -5.83
N SER A 96 -5.69 5.42 -6.86
CA SER A 96 -6.89 4.59 -6.70
C SER A 96 -6.71 3.42 -5.72
N ILE A 97 -5.49 2.87 -5.60
CA ILE A 97 -5.18 1.82 -4.62
C ILE A 97 -5.21 2.40 -3.19
N LEU A 98 -4.59 3.56 -2.99
CA LEU A 98 -4.57 4.22 -1.68
C LEU A 98 -5.95 4.73 -1.26
N ASP A 99 -6.76 5.24 -2.19
CA ASP A 99 -8.16 5.60 -1.94
C ASP A 99 -8.97 4.41 -1.47
N ARG A 100 -8.77 3.25 -2.12
CA ARG A 100 -9.45 2.02 -1.72
C ARG A 100 -8.99 1.59 -0.34
N LEU A 101 -7.69 1.64 -0.05
CA LEU A 101 -7.17 1.31 1.28
C LEU A 101 -7.78 2.21 2.36
N ALA A 102 -7.84 3.53 2.12
CA ALA A 102 -8.46 4.48 3.05
C ALA A 102 -9.91 4.08 3.37
N SER A 103 -10.68 3.73 2.33
CA SER A 103 -12.05 3.24 2.48
C SER A 103 -12.15 1.93 3.26
N GLU A 104 -11.24 0.97 3.05
CA GLU A 104 -11.26 -0.33 3.74
C GLU A 104 -10.95 -0.21 5.23
N ILE A 105 -10.06 0.71 5.62
CA ILE A 105 -9.62 0.86 7.02
C ILE A 105 -10.38 1.98 7.76
N GLY A 106 -11.40 2.57 7.13
CA GLY A 106 -12.21 3.63 7.72
C GLY A 106 -11.46 4.94 7.97
N TYR A 107 -10.44 5.22 7.14
CA TYR A 107 -9.62 6.42 7.25
C TYR A 107 -10.26 7.55 6.42
N VAL A 108 -10.82 8.56 7.11
CA VAL A 108 -11.51 9.74 6.53
C VAL A 108 -10.61 10.96 6.58
#